data_AF-V5GQ20-F1
#
_entry.id   AF-V5GQ20-F1
#
_cell.length_a   1.000
_cell.length_b   1.000
_cell.length_c   1.000
_cell.angle_alpha   90.00
_cell.angle_beta   90.00
_cell.angle_gamma   90.00
#
_symmetry.space_group_name_H-M   'P 1'
#
loop_
_entity.id
_entity.type
_entity.pdbx_description
1 polymer ?
#
loop_
_entity_poly.entity_id
_entity_poly.type
_entity_poly.pdbx_seq_one_letter_code
_entity_poly.pdbx_strand_id
1 'polypeptide(L)'
;MASFLCILLFRVLLPILISTSVIFRPSGLSALYLLILFYLPFVPVPTEKTMSGHTGIFLKILIVITSLTALGQVIFQIVLVAKPPYAEFLENDVLLEKILRHVGFIRLNNVDPISATVWLSPEVVMLAISIGFFIAMRKLSAPISVEASNEEGEDSANSRSTKTQQKYFSYLVAIGRYCVLFALCSAAVLRPSVLGGLYFIVFLATITWWSCCKQLRRGFAIVLGCLTPVVFIHLSALYSYQFQWPQEFLERNSSYARYFGLTQLITVSLDSSDDPRNFLFTDEEWASFVNPLALYLLYYMLVLEVKGLLQPLSQKKQGPFSRLEGSFSGQLGRQMSQRLSRRQLMRSATT
;
A
#
# COMPACT_ATOMS: atom_id res chain seq x y z
N MET A 1 2.21 -0.07 23.93
CA MET A 1 1.01 -0.58 23.22
C MET A 1 0.52 0.39 22.13
N ALA A 2 0.30 1.68 22.43
CA ALA A 2 -0.19 2.66 21.45
C ALA A 2 0.60 2.70 20.13
N SER A 3 1.93 2.62 20.18
CA SER A 3 2.76 2.62 18.96
C SER A 3 2.57 1.39 18.07
N PHE A 4 2.37 0.21 18.65
CA PHE A 4 2.07 -1.01 17.89
C PHE A 4 0.68 -0.93 17.26
N LEU A 5 -0.29 -0.43 18.03
CA LEU A 5 -1.65 -0.20 17.56
C LEU A 5 -1.68 0.78 16.38
N CYS A 6 -0.90 1.88 16.42
CA CYS A 6 -0.78 2.80 15.27
C CYS A 6 -0.22 2.11 14.02
N ILE A 7 0.82 1.28 14.16
CA ILE A 7 1.40 0.53 13.05
C ILE A 7 0.34 -0.42 12.46
N LEU A 8 -0.35 -1.19 13.30
CA LEU A 8 -1.38 -2.12 12.87
C LEU A 8 -2.54 -1.41 12.16
N LEU A 9 -3.04 -0.33 12.75
CA LEU A 9 -4.12 0.46 12.18
C LEU A 9 -3.73 1.04 10.81
N PHE A 10 -2.53 1.63 10.71
CA PHE A 10 -2.10 2.30 9.47
C PHE A 10 -1.65 1.34 8.38
N ARG A 11 -0.93 0.27 8.73
CA ARG A 11 -0.30 -0.63 7.75
C ARG A 11 -1.17 -1.83 7.38
N VAL A 12 -2.17 -2.17 8.18
CA VAL A 12 -3.03 -3.35 7.97
C VAL A 12 -4.49 -2.96 7.87
N LEU A 13 -5.07 -2.30 8.89
CA LEU A 13 -6.51 -2.02 8.90
C LEU A 13 -6.91 -1.05 7.78
N LEU A 14 -6.22 0.08 7.63
CA LEU A 14 -6.54 1.08 6.60
C LEU A 14 -6.50 0.51 5.16
N PRO A 15 -5.46 -0.22 4.73
CA PRO A 15 -5.47 -0.83 3.40
C PRO A 15 -6.55 -1.89 3.23
N ILE A 16 -6.89 -2.67 4.27
CA ILE A 16 -8.00 -3.64 4.21
C ILE A 16 -9.32 -2.92 3.97
N LEU A 17 -9.60 -1.87 4.75
CA LEU A 17 -10.86 -1.12 4.63
C LEU A 17 -11.01 -0.48 3.25
N ILE A 18 -9.96 0.15 2.73
CA ILE A 18 -9.96 0.73 1.38
C ILE A 18 -10.15 -0.37 0.32
N SER A 19 -9.43 -1.49 0.44
CA SER A 19 -9.54 -2.62 -0.51
C SER A 19 -10.95 -3.19 -0.54
N THR A 20 -11.59 -3.34 0.63
CA THR A 20 -12.97 -3.79 0.73
C THR A 20 -13.88 -2.87 -0.09
N SER A 21 -13.80 -1.55 0.08
CA SER A 21 -14.60 -0.59 -0.70
C SER A 21 -14.34 -0.65 -2.21
N VAL A 22 -13.11 -0.92 -2.64
CA VAL A 22 -12.76 -1.10 -4.06
C VAL A 22 -13.35 -2.39 -4.64
N ILE A 23 -13.34 -3.48 -3.87
CA ILE A 23 -13.87 -4.79 -4.29
C ILE A 23 -15.40 -4.78 -4.36
N PHE A 24 -16.06 -4.19 -3.37
CA PHE A 24 -17.52 -4.12 -3.33
C PHE A 24 -18.12 -3.39 -4.53
N ARG A 25 -17.35 -2.47 -5.14
CA ARG A 25 -17.82 -1.68 -6.27
C ARG A 25 -16.66 -1.24 -7.15
N PRO A 26 -16.38 -1.92 -8.27
CA PRO A 26 -15.46 -1.43 -9.29
C PRO A 26 -16.15 -0.36 -10.15
N SER A 27 -15.75 0.90 -9.96
CA SER A 27 -16.31 2.08 -10.62
C SER A 27 -15.23 3.14 -10.81
N GLY A 28 -15.50 4.19 -11.60
CA GLY A 28 -14.59 5.32 -11.72
C GLY A 28 -14.27 5.97 -10.36
N LEU A 29 -15.26 6.11 -9.48
CA LEU A 29 -15.07 6.69 -8.14
C LEU A 29 -14.16 5.83 -7.26
N SER A 30 -14.32 4.52 -7.28
CA SER A 30 -13.44 3.62 -6.53
C SER A 30 -12.05 3.46 -7.14
N ALA A 31 -11.85 3.88 -8.40
CA ALA A 31 -10.51 3.99 -8.97
C ALA A 31 -9.66 5.03 -8.21
N LEU A 32 -10.29 6.09 -7.69
CA LEU A 32 -9.61 7.07 -6.83
C LEU A 32 -9.13 6.41 -5.53
N TYR A 33 -9.93 5.51 -4.95
CA TYR A 33 -9.55 4.75 -3.76
C TYR A 33 -8.43 3.75 -4.06
N LEU A 34 -8.44 3.11 -5.23
CA LEU A 34 -7.35 2.25 -5.68
C LEU A 34 -6.03 3.03 -5.83
N LEU A 35 -6.06 4.26 -6.37
CA LEU A 35 -4.86 5.10 -6.47
C LEU A 35 -4.30 5.46 -5.08
N ILE A 36 -5.18 5.78 -4.13
CA ILE A 36 -4.78 6.02 -2.73
C ILE A 36 -4.16 4.75 -2.14
N LEU A 37 -4.73 3.58 -2.44
CA LEU A 37 -4.26 2.29 -1.98
C LEU A 37 -2.84 1.96 -2.51
N PHE A 38 -2.55 2.33 -3.76
CA PHE A 38 -1.20 2.22 -4.34
C PHE A 38 -0.21 3.21 -3.74
N TYR A 39 -0.66 4.41 -3.34
CA TYR A 39 0.19 5.41 -2.70
C TYR A 39 0.50 5.08 -1.23
N LEU A 40 -0.38 4.35 -0.54
CA LEU A 40 -0.27 4.05 0.89
C LEU A 40 1.09 3.48 1.37
N PRO A 41 1.74 2.52 0.68
CA PRO A 41 3.06 2.04 1.10
C PRO A 41 4.16 3.12 1.07
N PHE A 42 3.95 4.27 0.40
CA PHE A 42 4.85 5.44 0.42
C PHE A 42 4.68 6.34 1.63
N VAL A 43 3.56 6.25 2.32
CA VAL A 43 3.29 7.10 3.47
C VAL A 43 4.01 6.52 4.70
N PRO A 44 4.78 7.34 5.45
CA PRO A 44 5.37 6.91 6.71
C PRO A 44 4.30 6.69 7.78
N VAL A 45 4.61 5.81 8.74
CA VAL A 45 3.68 5.51 9.85
C VAL A 45 3.42 6.79 10.66
N PRO A 46 2.16 7.06 11.08
CA PRO A 46 1.84 8.21 11.92
C PRO A 46 2.66 8.23 13.22
N THR A 47 3.43 9.29 13.39
CA THR A 47 4.07 9.71 14.65
C THR A 47 3.82 11.19 14.83
N GLU A 48 3.98 11.75 16.03
CA GLU A 48 3.73 13.17 16.32
C GLU A 48 4.27 14.13 15.24
N LYS A 49 5.56 14.05 14.94
CA LYS A 49 6.24 14.87 13.91
C LYS A 49 5.78 14.59 12.49
N THR A 50 5.32 13.37 12.22
CA THR A 50 4.86 12.94 10.89
C THR A 50 3.40 13.30 10.65
N MET A 51 2.59 13.34 11.72
CA MET A 51 1.18 13.71 11.71
C MET A 51 1.00 15.22 11.49
N SER A 52 1.97 16.04 11.94
CA SER A 52 2.06 17.46 11.55
C SER A 52 2.57 17.66 10.11
N GLY A 53 3.14 16.62 9.49
CA GLY A 53 3.76 16.67 8.18
C GLY A 53 3.01 15.86 7.11
N HIS A 54 3.78 15.11 6.32
CA HIS A 54 3.29 14.42 5.12
C HIS A 54 2.15 13.45 5.36
N THR A 55 2.20 12.66 6.45
CA THR A 55 1.15 11.68 6.75
C THR A 55 -0.16 12.36 7.15
N GLY A 56 -0.09 13.49 7.86
CA GLY A 56 -1.29 14.29 8.16
C GLY A 56 -1.93 14.89 6.90
N ILE A 57 -1.11 15.38 5.97
CA ILE A 57 -1.59 15.87 4.66
C ILE A 57 -2.25 14.74 3.88
N PHE A 58 -1.64 13.56 3.83
CA PHE A 58 -2.23 12.38 3.17
C PHE A 58 -3.61 12.02 3.73
N LEU A 59 -3.77 11.96 5.06
CA LEU A 59 -5.06 11.66 5.69
C LEU A 59 -6.10 12.74 5.42
N LYS A 60 -5.70 14.02 5.37
CA LYS A 60 -6.59 15.12 4.98
C LYS A 60 -7.03 15.00 3.52
N ILE A 61 -6.12 14.67 2.61
CA ILE A 61 -6.44 14.42 1.20
C ILE A 61 -7.42 13.25 1.07
N LEU A 62 -7.23 12.17 1.84
CA LEU A 62 -8.18 11.05 1.89
C LEU A 62 -9.58 11.50 2.33
N ILE A 63 -9.69 12.34 3.36
CA ILE A 63 -10.98 12.92 3.79
C ILE A 63 -11.58 13.78 2.68
N VAL A 64 -10.78 14.64 2.04
CA VAL A 64 -11.26 15.51 0.95
C VAL A 64 -11.80 14.68 -0.21
N ILE A 65 -11.06 13.65 -0.65
CA ILE A 65 -11.49 12.77 -1.75
C ILE A 65 -12.79 12.05 -1.38
N THR A 66 -12.86 11.40 -0.22
CA THR A 66 -14.07 10.69 0.23
C THR A 66 -15.27 11.64 0.42
N SER A 67 -15.03 12.87 0.86
CA SER A 67 -16.09 13.88 0.97
C SER A 67 -16.60 14.34 -0.40
N LEU A 68 -15.70 14.51 -1.37
CA LEU A 68 -16.05 14.94 -2.72
C LEU A 68 -16.84 13.86 -3.46
N THR A 69 -16.43 12.60 -3.35
CA THR A 69 -17.15 11.48 -3.98
C THR A 69 -18.51 11.23 -3.32
N ALA A 70 -18.61 11.32 -1.99
CA ALA A 70 -19.87 11.23 -1.27
C ALA A 70 -20.82 12.39 -1.64
N LEU A 71 -20.31 13.62 -1.67
CA LEU A 71 -21.08 14.78 -2.09
C LEU A 71 -21.53 14.65 -3.55
N GLY A 72 -20.66 14.15 -4.43
CA GLY A 72 -21.01 13.85 -5.82
C GLY A 72 -22.18 12.88 -5.94
N GLN A 73 -22.19 11.80 -5.14
CA GLN A 73 -23.33 10.86 -5.11
C GLN A 73 -24.61 11.53 -4.62
N VAL A 74 -24.54 12.32 -3.55
CA VAL A 74 -25.72 13.03 -3.02
C VAL A 74 -26.28 14.02 -4.05
N ILE A 75 -25.42 14.85 -4.65
CA ILE A 75 -25.82 15.80 -5.69
C ILE A 75 -26.46 15.07 -6.87
N PHE A 76 -25.86 13.97 -7.33
CA PHE A 76 -26.41 13.19 -8.43
C PHE A 76 -27.82 12.68 -8.12
N GLN A 77 -28.04 12.10 -6.94
CA GLN A 77 -29.37 11.61 -6.54
C GLN A 77 -30.39 12.74 -6.40
N ILE A 78 -29.98 13.93 -5.90
CA ILE A 78 -30.85 15.12 -5.86
C ILE A 78 -31.25 15.54 -7.28
N VAL A 79 -30.32 15.54 -8.24
CA VAL A 79 -30.59 15.91 -9.63
C VAL A 79 -31.59 14.94 -10.27
N LEU A 80 -31.50 13.63 -10.00
CA LEU A 80 -32.46 12.65 -10.51
C LEU A 80 -33.88 12.89 -9.99
N VAL A 81 -34.01 13.30 -8.73
CA VAL A 81 -35.31 13.60 -8.10
C VAL A 81 -35.86 14.96 -8.57
N ALA A 82 -34.99 15.95 -8.79
CA ALA A 82 -35.38 17.30 -9.16
C ALA A 82 -35.93 17.45 -10.58
N LYS A 83 -35.67 16.48 -11.48
CA LYS A 83 -36.20 16.44 -12.85
C LYS A 83 -37.25 15.33 -12.97
N PRO A 84 -38.55 15.62 -12.79
CA PRO A 84 -39.62 14.66 -13.02
C PRO A 84 -39.93 14.51 -14.52
N PRO A 85 -40.34 13.31 -14.99
CA PRO A 85 -40.27 12.00 -14.32
C PRO A 85 -38.83 11.54 -14.04
N TYR A 86 -38.64 10.82 -12.92
CA TYR A 86 -37.32 10.48 -12.37
C TYR A 86 -36.36 9.96 -13.44
N ALA A 87 -35.22 10.65 -13.60
CA ALA A 87 -34.11 10.26 -14.48
C ALA A 87 -34.44 10.12 -15.99
N GLU A 88 -35.52 10.73 -16.51
CA GLU A 88 -35.92 10.61 -17.93
C GLU A 88 -34.81 11.04 -18.91
N PHE A 89 -34.02 12.06 -18.57
CA PHE A 89 -32.90 12.52 -19.41
C PHE A 89 -31.82 11.45 -19.64
N LEU A 90 -31.67 10.49 -18.72
CA LEU A 90 -30.76 9.35 -18.87
C LEU A 90 -31.35 8.25 -19.75
N GLU A 91 -32.67 8.13 -19.81
CA GLU A 91 -33.36 7.15 -20.67
C GLU A 91 -33.26 7.53 -22.14
N ASN A 92 -33.25 8.83 -22.43
CA ASN A 92 -33.11 9.35 -23.79
C ASN A 92 -31.67 9.26 -24.34
N ASP A 93 -30.65 9.34 -23.49
CA ASP A 93 -29.23 9.36 -23.88
C ASP A 93 -28.48 8.10 -23.41
N VAL A 94 -28.51 7.04 -24.23
CA VAL A 94 -27.85 5.75 -23.94
C VAL A 94 -26.36 5.91 -23.65
N LEU A 95 -25.66 6.80 -24.37
CA LEU A 95 -24.24 7.06 -24.17
C LEU A 95 -23.96 7.72 -22.82
N LEU A 96 -24.79 8.68 -22.40
CA LEU A 96 -24.65 9.38 -21.13
C LEU A 96 -24.92 8.42 -19.97
N GLU A 97 -25.95 7.58 -20.07
CA GLU A 97 -26.24 6.53 -19.10
C GLU A 97 -25.06 5.57 -18.96
N LYS A 98 -24.49 5.12 -20.09
CA LYS A 98 -23.33 4.21 -20.08
C LYS A 98 -22.13 4.87 -19.41
N ILE A 99 -21.79 6.11 -19.75
CA ILE A 99 -20.65 6.83 -19.15
C ILE A 99 -20.86 7.03 -17.65
N LEU A 100 -22.04 7.50 -17.23
CA LEU A 100 -22.34 7.74 -15.82
C LEU A 100 -22.30 6.45 -15.01
N ARG A 101 -22.80 5.34 -15.55
CA ARG A 101 -22.68 4.01 -14.92
C ARG A 101 -21.21 3.60 -14.71
N HIS A 102 -20.33 3.84 -15.68
CA HIS A 102 -18.89 3.55 -15.54
C HIS A 102 -18.22 4.43 -14.48
N VAL A 103 -18.59 5.70 -14.39
CA VAL A 103 -18.10 6.60 -13.35
C VAL A 103 -18.60 6.13 -11.97
N GLY A 104 -19.83 5.64 -11.91
CA GLY A 104 -20.50 5.16 -10.70
C GLY A 104 -21.80 5.90 -10.37
N PHE A 105 -22.27 6.78 -11.23
CA PHE A 105 -23.54 7.47 -11.06
C PHE A 105 -24.66 6.66 -11.70
N ILE A 106 -25.50 6.05 -10.86
CA ILE A 106 -26.53 5.11 -11.30
C ILE A 106 -27.93 5.53 -10.83
N ARG A 107 -28.91 5.35 -11.71
CA ARG A 107 -30.32 5.52 -11.39
C ARG A 107 -30.81 4.35 -10.52
N LEU A 108 -31.54 4.65 -9.45
CA LEU A 108 -31.97 3.67 -8.46
C LEU A 108 -33.45 3.24 -8.61
N ASN A 109 -34.12 3.65 -9.69
CA ASN A 109 -35.51 3.24 -9.97
C ASN A 109 -35.61 1.74 -10.28
N ASN A 110 -36.51 1.03 -9.60
CA ASN A 110 -36.80 -0.40 -9.81
C ASN A 110 -35.57 -1.33 -9.63
N VAL A 111 -34.60 -0.93 -8.80
CA VAL A 111 -33.43 -1.76 -8.47
C VAL A 111 -33.65 -2.43 -7.12
N ASP A 112 -33.15 -3.65 -6.96
CA ASP A 112 -33.17 -4.36 -5.69
C ASP A 112 -32.49 -3.54 -4.58
N PRO A 113 -33.05 -3.52 -3.36
CA PRO A 113 -32.51 -2.73 -2.25
C PRO A 113 -31.07 -3.11 -1.87
N ILE A 114 -30.69 -4.37 -2.11
CA ILE A 114 -29.34 -4.89 -1.88
C ILE A 114 -28.37 -4.27 -2.89
N SER A 115 -28.69 -4.32 -4.19
CA SER A 115 -27.89 -3.69 -5.24
C SER A 115 -27.76 -2.19 -5.01
N ALA A 116 -28.86 -1.51 -4.68
CA ALA A 116 -28.84 -0.08 -4.33
C ALA A 116 -27.88 0.23 -3.17
N THR A 117 -27.87 -0.62 -2.14
CA THR A 117 -26.97 -0.48 -0.99
C THR A 117 -25.51 -0.71 -1.39
N VAL A 118 -25.22 -1.68 -2.26
CA VAL A 118 -23.85 -1.92 -2.76
C VAL A 118 -23.34 -0.73 -3.58
N TRP A 119 -24.20 -0.07 -4.36
CA TRP A 119 -23.83 1.11 -5.13
C TRP A 119 -23.53 2.34 -4.26
N LEU A 120 -24.28 2.55 -3.16
CA LEU A 120 -24.15 3.73 -2.31
C LEU A 120 -23.17 3.57 -1.14
N SER A 121 -23.05 2.34 -0.59
CA SER A 121 -22.34 2.07 0.65
C SER A 121 -20.85 2.47 0.66
N PRO A 122 -20.04 2.31 -0.41
CA PRO A 122 -18.61 2.58 -0.34
C PRO A 122 -18.31 4.04 0.00
N GLU A 123 -19.12 5.00 -0.47
CA GLU A 123 -18.86 6.42 -0.22
C GLU A 123 -19.16 6.82 1.23
N VAL A 124 -20.29 6.37 1.77
CA VAL A 124 -20.69 6.67 3.16
C VAL A 124 -19.73 6.00 4.14
N VAL A 125 -19.40 4.73 3.89
CA VAL A 125 -18.50 3.93 4.72
C VAL A 125 -17.08 4.53 4.69
N MET A 126 -16.56 4.89 3.51
CA MET A 126 -15.22 5.47 3.39
C MET A 126 -15.11 6.86 4.01
N LEU A 127 -16.16 7.69 3.94
CA LEU A 127 -16.19 8.97 4.63
C LEU A 127 -16.14 8.79 6.15
N ALA A 128 -16.95 7.88 6.70
CA ALA A 128 -16.94 7.59 8.13
C ALA A 128 -15.59 7.02 8.59
N ILE A 129 -15.02 6.08 7.82
CA ILE A 129 -13.72 5.47 8.11
C ILE A 129 -12.61 6.52 8.03
N SER A 130 -12.57 7.37 7.01
CA SER A 130 -11.48 8.35 6.86
C SER A 130 -11.47 9.37 8.01
N ILE A 131 -12.63 9.87 8.42
CA ILE A 131 -12.77 10.79 9.57
C ILE A 131 -12.40 10.06 10.87
N GLY A 132 -12.98 8.88 11.11
CA GLY A 132 -12.70 8.08 12.30
C GLY A 132 -11.21 7.73 12.42
N PHE A 133 -10.59 7.37 11.31
CA PHE A 133 -9.17 7.03 11.24
C PHE A 133 -8.29 8.26 11.49
N PHE A 134 -8.63 9.42 10.94
CA PHE A 134 -7.91 10.67 11.24
C PHE A 134 -7.99 11.05 12.72
N ILE A 135 -9.19 10.97 13.33
CA ILE A 135 -9.37 11.23 14.76
C ILE A 135 -8.60 10.22 15.60
N ALA A 136 -8.70 8.92 15.27
CA ALA A 136 -7.98 7.86 15.98
C ALA A 136 -6.46 8.08 15.90
N MET A 137 -5.91 8.30 14.71
CA MET A 137 -4.48 8.55 14.53
C MET A 137 -4.03 9.83 15.24
N ARG A 138 -4.84 10.88 15.25
CA ARG A 138 -4.53 12.12 15.98
C ARG A 138 -4.54 11.91 17.50
N LYS A 139 -5.53 11.19 18.03
CA LYS A 139 -5.62 10.88 19.46
C LYS A 139 -4.48 9.98 19.93
N LEU A 140 -4.15 8.94 19.15
CA LEU A 140 -3.06 8.02 19.49
C LEU A 140 -1.67 8.65 19.32
N SER A 141 -1.54 9.69 18.49
CA SER A 141 -0.29 10.42 18.28
C SER A 141 -0.15 11.67 19.14
N ALA A 142 -1.18 12.07 19.89
CA ALA A 142 -1.11 13.20 20.80
C ALA A 142 -0.25 12.83 22.03
N PRO A 143 0.57 13.76 22.55
CA PRO A 143 1.25 13.53 23.82
C PRO A 143 0.22 13.32 24.91
N ILE A 144 0.42 12.29 25.75
CA ILE A 144 -0.36 12.09 26.96
C ILE A 144 -0.07 13.30 27.85
N SER A 145 -1.05 14.20 28.01
CA SER A 145 -0.97 15.32 28.94
C SER A 145 -0.97 14.78 30.37
N VAL A 146 0.20 14.41 30.88
CA VAL A 146 0.45 14.41 32.31
C VAL A 146 0.75 15.84 32.68
N GLU A 147 -0.03 16.39 33.60
CA GLU A 147 0.07 17.76 34.08
C GLU A 147 1.50 18.17 34.42
N ALA A 148 1.89 19.33 33.88
CA ALA A 148 2.90 20.25 34.38
C ALA A 148 3.91 19.69 35.41
N SER A 149 4.94 18.99 34.93
CA SER A 149 6.32 19.09 35.42
C SER A 149 7.21 18.11 34.64
N ASN A 150 8.38 18.57 34.21
CA ASN A 150 9.46 17.84 33.51
C ASN A 150 9.48 17.93 31.97
N GLU A 151 9.88 19.11 31.46
CA GLU A 151 10.41 19.27 30.10
C GLU A 151 11.64 18.38 29.83
N GLU A 152 12.38 17.95 30.87
CA GLU A 152 13.49 16.97 30.74
C GLU A 152 13.00 15.51 30.54
N GLY A 153 11.74 15.23 30.88
CA GLY A 153 11.13 13.89 30.77
C GLY A 153 10.52 13.60 29.41
N GLU A 154 9.99 14.62 28.72
CA GLU A 154 9.32 14.48 27.41
C GLU A 154 10.30 14.11 26.29
N ASP A 155 11.48 14.74 26.22
CA ASP A 155 12.51 14.38 25.23
C ASP A 155 13.04 12.95 25.43
N SER A 156 13.18 12.54 26.69
CA SER A 156 13.57 11.17 27.03
C SER A 156 12.49 10.15 26.67
N ALA A 157 11.22 10.44 26.95
CA ALA A 157 10.08 9.57 26.63
C ALA A 157 9.81 9.49 25.11
N ASN A 158 9.86 10.62 24.39
CA ASN A 158 9.70 10.67 22.94
C ASN A 158 10.88 10.00 22.24
N SER A 159 12.12 10.16 22.73
CA SER A 159 13.27 9.41 22.22
C SER A 159 13.14 7.90 22.48
N ARG A 160 12.54 7.48 23.60
CA ARG A 160 12.35 6.06 23.95
C ARG A 160 11.23 5.42 23.12
N SER A 161 10.14 6.14 22.88
CA SER A 161 9.06 5.74 21.99
C SER A 161 9.53 5.61 20.54
N THR A 162 10.25 6.62 20.02
CA THR A 162 10.82 6.58 18.66
C THR A 162 11.88 5.50 18.48
N LYS A 163 12.78 5.28 19.45
CA LYS A 163 13.74 4.15 19.43
C LYS A 163 13.03 2.79 19.45
N THR A 164 11.93 2.68 20.21
CA THR A 164 11.13 1.45 20.26
C THR A 164 10.43 1.21 18.91
N GLN A 165 9.86 2.24 18.29
CA GLN A 165 9.28 2.14 16.95
C GLN A 165 10.31 1.79 15.87
N GLN A 166 11.52 2.38 15.94
CA GLN A 166 12.62 2.02 15.05
C GLN A 166 13.02 0.56 15.19
N LYS A 167 13.09 0.03 16.43
CA LYS A 167 13.32 -1.40 16.67
C LYS A 167 12.24 -2.26 16.04
N TYR A 168 10.96 -1.97 16.26
CA TYR A 168 9.87 -2.74 15.63
C TYR A 168 9.88 -2.65 14.11
N PHE A 169 10.16 -1.47 13.55
CA PHE A 169 10.32 -1.30 12.12
C PHE A 169 11.48 -2.15 11.59
N SER A 170 12.62 -2.23 12.30
CA SER A 170 13.73 -3.09 11.93
C SER A 170 13.39 -4.59 11.98
N TYR A 171 12.59 -5.03 12.96
CA TYR A 171 12.07 -6.40 13.00
C TYR A 171 11.07 -6.67 11.88
N LEU A 172 10.19 -5.72 11.58
CA LEU A 172 9.23 -5.81 10.48
C LEU A 172 9.94 -5.91 9.13
N VAL A 173 10.98 -5.11 8.90
CA VAL A 173 11.84 -5.21 7.71
C VAL A 173 12.60 -6.54 7.65
N ALA A 174 13.05 -7.07 8.80
CA ALA A 174 13.72 -8.38 8.84
C ALA A 174 12.79 -9.53 8.47
N ILE A 175 11.55 -9.52 8.97
CA ILE A 175 10.49 -10.49 8.64
C ILE A 175 9.98 -10.26 7.20
N GLY A 176 10.02 -9.01 6.72
CA GLY A 176 9.52 -8.58 5.41
C GLY A 176 10.03 -9.42 4.25
N ARG A 177 11.31 -9.81 4.26
CA ARG A 177 11.92 -10.69 3.23
C ARG A 177 11.19 -12.02 3.08
N TYR A 178 10.84 -12.64 4.20
CA TYR A 178 10.11 -13.91 4.23
C TYR A 178 8.67 -13.71 3.77
N CYS A 179 8.02 -12.63 4.23
CA CYS A 179 6.68 -12.27 3.80
C CYS A 179 6.61 -11.99 2.29
N VAL A 180 7.61 -11.33 1.71
CA VAL A 180 7.71 -11.07 0.27
C VAL A 180 7.83 -12.39 -0.50
N LEU A 181 8.70 -13.30 -0.06
CA LEU A 181 8.85 -14.62 -0.69
C LEU A 181 7.55 -15.43 -0.64
N PHE A 182 6.88 -15.42 0.52
CA PHE A 182 5.58 -16.07 0.67
C PHE A 182 4.52 -15.45 -0.24
N ALA A 183 4.44 -14.11 -0.30
CA ALA A 183 3.51 -13.39 -1.17
C ALA A 183 3.77 -13.67 -2.66
N LEU A 184 5.04 -13.75 -3.06
CA LEU A 184 5.46 -14.10 -4.42
C LEU A 184 5.00 -15.51 -4.81
N CYS A 185 5.20 -16.48 -3.91
CA CYS A 185 4.74 -17.85 -4.10
C CYS A 185 3.21 -17.93 -4.19
N SER A 186 2.52 -17.29 -3.24
CA SER A 186 1.06 -17.26 -3.22
C SER A 186 0.48 -16.64 -4.50
N ALA A 187 0.95 -15.46 -4.90
CA ALA A 187 0.50 -14.80 -6.12
C ALA A 187 0.81 -15.61 -7.40
N ALA A 188 1.89 -16.39 -7.42
CA ALA A 188 2.24 -17.24 -8.56
C ALA A 188 1.35 -18.49 -8.68
N VAL A 189 0.97 -19.09 -7.54
CA VAL A 189 0.24 -20.37 -7.51
C VAL A 189 -1.28 -20.17 -7.58
N LEU A 190 -1.81 -19.09 -7.01
CA LEU A 190 -3.26 -18.85 -6.93
C LEU A 190 -3.95 -18.87 -8.29
N ARG A 191 -3.31 -18.34 -9.33
CA ARG A 191 -3.84 -18.45 -10.69
C ARG A 191 -2.72 -18.56 -11.73
N PRO A 192 -2.65 -19.69 -12.47
CA PRO A 192 -1.63 -19.86 -13.50
C PRO A 192 -1.87 -18.86 -14.63
N SER A 193 -0.87 -18.01 -14.87
CA SER A 193 -0.87 -16.98 -15.93
C SER A 193 0.56 -16.69 -16.36
N VAL A 194 0.75 -16.00 -17.49
CA VAL A 194 2.10 -15.62 -17.97
C VAL A 194 2.79 -14.70 -16.95
N LEU A 195 2.06 -13.75 -16.38
CA LEU A 195 2.56 -12.87 -15.33
C LEU A 195 2.80 -13.62 -14.01
N GLY A 196 1.93 -14.58 -13.66
CA GLY A 196 2.14 -15.50 -12.54
C GLY A 196 3.42 -16.35 -12.70
N GLY A 197 3.70 -16.82 -13.91
CA GLY A 197 4.95 -17.52 -14.24
C GLY A 197 6.18 -16.63 -14.06
N LEU A 198 6.10 -15.35 -14.40
CA LEU A 198 7.15 -14.36 -14.11
C LEU A 198 7.40 -14.25 -12.60
N TYR A 199 6.33 -14.16 -11.79
CA TYR A 199 6.44 -14.14 -10.33
C TYR A 199 7.09 -15.42 -9.79
N PHE A 200 6.70 -16.57 -10.36
CA PHE A 200 7.27 -17.87 -10.00
C PHE A 200 8.77 -17.97 -10.31
N ILE A 201 9.20 -17.50 -11.48
CA ILE A 201 10.62 -17.51 -11.87
C ILE A 201 11.44 -16.61 -10.94
N VAL A 202 10.95 -15.40 -10.62
CA VAL A 202 11.63 -14.49 -9.68
C VAL A 202 11.70 -15.11 -8.28
N PHE A 203 10.63 -15.77 -7.84
CA PHE A 203 10.60 -16.50 -6.58
C PHE A 203 11.66 -17.62 -6.54
N LEU A 204 11.68 -18.49 -7.55
CA LEU A 204 12.67 -19.57 -7.66
C LEU A 204 14.09 -19.02 -7.71
N ALA A 205 14.36 -18.03 -8.56
CA ALA A 205 15.68 -17.41 -8.66
C ALA A 205 16.14 -16.84 -7.30
N THR A 206 15.22 -16.24 -6.54
CA THR A 206 15.53 -15.68 -5.22
C THR A 206 15.85 -16.78 -4.20
N ILE A 207 15.02 -17.82 -4.12
CA ILE A 207 15.25 -18.93 -3.18
C ILE A 207 16.51 -19.70 -3.55
N THR A 208 16.74 -20.01 -4.83
CA THR A 208 17.96 -20.67 -5.28
C THR A 208 19.19 -19.84 -4.95
N TRP A 209 19.16 -18.53 -5.20
CA TRP A 209 20.27 -17.64 -4.86
C TRP A 209 20.57 -17.64 -3.36
N TRP A 210 19.51 -17.63 -2.55
CA TRP A 210 19.64 -17.65 -1.10
C TRP A 210 20.11 -19.01 -0.58
N SER A 211 19.66 -20.11 -1.19
CA SER A 211 20.13 -21.47 -0.92
C SER A 211 21.61 -21.67 -1.26
N CYS A 212 22.16 -20.91 -2.21
CA CYS A 212 23.59 -20.90 -2.49
C CYS A 212 24.42 -20.07 -1.49
N CYS A 213 23.87 -19.74 -0.31
CA CYS A 213 24.50 -18.94 0.75
C CYS A 213 24.98 -17.54 0.29
N LYS A 214 24.46 -17.02 -0.83
CA LYS A 214 24.82 -15.69 -1.32
C LYS A 214 23.98 -14.61 -0.64
N GLN A 215 24.62 -13.53 -0.21
CA GLN A 215 23.92 -12.44 0.46
C GLN A 215 22.99 -11.69 -0.50
N LEU A 216 21.74 -11.54 -0.07
CA LEU A 216 20.71 -10.79 -0.75
C LEU A 216 20.96 -9.28 -0.55
N ARG A 217 21.81 -8.72 -1.41
CA ARG A 217 22.23 -7.30 -1.40
C ARG A 217 21.43 -6.49 -2.43
N ARG A 218 21.95 -5.30 -2.77
CA ARG A 218 21.39 -4.31 -3.70
C ARG A 218 20.84 -4.88 -5.02
N GLY A 219 21.45 -5.94 -5.57
CA GLY A 219 20.97 -6.59 -6.79
C GLY A 219 19.55 -7.16 -6.67
N PHE A 220 19.22 -7.77 -5.52
CA PHE A 220 17.87 -8.27 -5.26
C PHE A 220 16.85 -7.14 -5.15
N ALA A 221 17.22 -6.04 -4.49
CA ALA A 221 16.37 -4.86 -4.40
C ALA A 221 16.06 -4.26 -5.78
N ILE A 222 17.02 -4.31 -6.71
CA ILE A 222 16.82 -3.89 -8.10
C ILE A 222 15.83 -4.82 -8.81
N VAL A 223 15.98 -6.14 -8.67
CA VAL A 223 15.03 -7.11 -9.27
C VAL A 223 13.61 -6.91 -8.73
N LEU A 224 13.43 -6.78 -7.41
CA LEU A 224 12.13 -6.48 -6.81
C LEU A 224 11.60 -5.11 -7.24
N GLY A 225 12.48 -4.12 -7.38
CA GLY A 225 12.16 -2.78 -7.87
C GLY A 225 11.64 -2.80 -9.31
N CYS A 226 12.26 -3.59 -10.19
CA CYS A 226 11.80 -3.81 -11.56
C CYS A 226 10.50 -4.61 -11.63
N LEU A 227 10.26 -5.52 -10.67
CA LEU A 227 9.03 -6.31 -10.58
C LEU A 227 7.83 -5.47 -10.12
N THR A 228 8.05 -4.48 -9.25
CA THR A 228 7.00 -3.63 -8.69
C THR A 228 6.09 -2.97 -9.74
N PRO A 229 6.60 -2.30 -10.81
CA PRO A 229 5.74 -1.73 -11.85
C PRO A 229 4.98 -2.79 -12.65
N VAL A 230 5.53 -4.01 -12.82
CA VAL A 230 4.83 -5.11 -13.49
C VAL A 230 3.61 -5.54 -12.68
N VAL A 231 3.76 -5.69 -11.36
CA VAL A 231 2.62 -6.02 -10.46
C VAL A 231 1.60 -4.88 -10.45
N PHE A 232 2.04 -3.62 -10.44
CA PHE A 232 1.15 -2.46 -10.52
C PHE A 232 0.31 -2.45 -11.80
N ILE A 233 0.93 -2.70 -12.96
CA ILE A 233 0.24 -2.78 -14.25
C ILE A 233 -0.74 -3.95 -14.25
N HIS A 234 -0.34 -5.11 -13.72
CA HIS A 234 -1.21 -6.28 -13.62
C HIS A 234 -2.45 -6.02 -12.75
N LEU A 235 -2.28 -5.42 -11.57
CA LEU A 235 -3.40 -5.02 -10.70
C LEU A 235 -4.31 -3.99 -11.38
N SER A 236 -3.73 -3.01 -12.08
CA SER A 236 -4.49 -2.00 -12.82
C SER A 236 -5.28 -2.62 -13.98
N ALA A 237 -4.72 -3.63 -14.65
CA ALA A 237 -5.41 -4.38 -15.70
C ALA A 237 -6.56 -5.22 -15.13
N LEU A 238 -6.35 -5.91 -14.00
CA LEU A 238 -7.41 -6.66 -13.31
C LEU A 238 -8.57 -5.77 -12.87
N TYR A 239 -8.26 -4.58 -12.33
CA TYR A 239 -9.26 -3.60 -11.96
C TYR A 239 -10.02 -3.07 -13.18
N SER A 240 -9.30 -2.72 -14.24
CA SER A 240 -9.90 -2.22 -15.48
C SER A 240 -10.79 -3.28 -16.14
N TYR A 241 -10.43 -4.56 -16.05
CA TYR A 241 -11.22 -5.66 -16.59
C TYR A 241 -12.54 -5.88 -15.84
N GLN A 242 -12.74 -5.27 -14.66
CA GLN A 242 -14.05 -5.28 -13.99
C GLN A 242 -15.05 -4.30 -14.61
N PHE A 243 -14.60 -3.37 -15.47
CA PHE A 243 -15.50 -2.48 -16.20
C PHE A 243 -16.23 -3.21 -17.32
N GLN A 244 -17.38 -2.68 -17.71
CA GLN A 244 -18.20 -3.25 -18.78
C GLN A 244 -17.48 -3.18 -20.15
N TRP A 245 -16.84 -2.06 -20.51
CA TRP A 245 -16.18 -1.95 -21.82
C TRP A 245 -15.12 -3.02 -22.09
N PRO A 246 -14.12 -3.26 -21.21
CA PRO A 246 -13.13 -4.30 -21.48
C PRO A 246 -13.71 -5.71 -21.55
N GLN A 247 -14.82 -5.98 -20.87
CA GLN A 247 -15.54 -7.25 -20.95
C GLN A 247 -16.31 -7.41 -22.28
N GLU A 248 -16.78 -6.31 -22.88
CA GLU A 248 -17.39 -6.32 -24.22
C GLU A 248 -16.36 -6.62 -25.32
N PHE A 249 -15.13 -6.09 -25.19
CA PHE A 249 -14.08 -6.30 -26.20
C PHE A 249 -13.34 -7.63 -26.04
N LEU A 250 -13.24 -8.14 -24.82
CA LEU A 250 -12.47 -9.33 -24.49
C LEU A 250 -13.37 -10.31 -23.73
N GLU A 251 -13.90 -11.28 -24.46
CA GLU A 251 -14.75 -12.32 -23.87
C GLU A 251 -13.99 -13.11 -22.80
N ARG A 252 -14.72 -13.52 -21.75
CA ARG A 252 -14.21 -14.31 -20.62
C ARG A 252 -13.44 -15.57 -21.03
N ASN A 253 -13.89 -16.24 -22.10
CA ASN A 253 -13.32 -17.51 -22.58
C ASN A 253 -12.18 -17.31 -23.59
N SER A 254 -11.77 -16.06 -23.84
CA SER A 254 -10.68 -15.76 -24.75
C SER A 254 -9.34 -16.25 -24.19
N SER A 255 -8.50 -16.82 -25.06
CA SER A 255 -7.12 -17.23 -24.72
C SER A 255 -6.31 -16.09 -24.11
N TYR A 256 -6.56 -14.84 -24.53
CA TYR A 256 -5.89 -13.65 -24.01
C TYR A 256 -6.24 -13.36 -22.55
N ALA A 257 -7.51 -13.49 -22.16
CA ALA A 257 -7.95 -13.33 -20.78
C ALA A 257 -7.24 -14.34 -19.86
N ARG A 258 -7.07 -15.57 -20.35
CA ARG A 258 -6.33 -16.63 -19.62
C ARG A 258 -4.84 -16.35 -19.51
N TYR A 259 -4.18 -15.91 -20.59
CA TYR A 259 -2.73 -15.64 -20.56
C TYR A 259 -2.35 -14.52 -19.60
N PHE A 260 -3.14 -13.44 -19.58
CA PHE A 260 -2.94 -12.34 -18.65
C PHE A 260 -3.52 -12.59 -17.25
N GLY A 261 -4.20 -13.71 -17.03
CA GLY A 261 -4.81 -14.02 -15.75
C GLY A 261 -5.97 -13.09 -15.39
N LEU A 262 -6.62 -12.46 -16.39
CA LEU A 262 -7.77 -11.58 -16.21
C LEU A 262 -8.97 -12.40 -15.71
N THR A 263 -9.37 -12.18 -14.46
CA THR A 263 -10.55 -12.78 -13.83
C THR A 263 -11.72 -11.81 -13.91
N GLN A 264 -12.86 -12.25 -14.43
CA GLN A 264 -14.11 -11.52 -14.28
C GLN A 264 -14.74 -11.95 -12.95
N LEU A 265 -14.71 -11.07 -11.93
CA LEU A 265 -15.30 -11.37 -10.62
C LEU A 265 -16.77 -10.92 -10.55
N ILE A 266 -17.09 -9.89 -11.32
CA ILE A 266 -18.43 -9.31 -11.40
C ILE A 266 -18.93 -9.49 -12.82
N THR A 267 -19.98 -10.28 -12.97
CA THR A 267 -20.72 -10.41 -14.21
C THR A 267 -21.78 -9.32 -14.27
N VAL A 268 -21.62 -8.38 -15.22
CA VAL A 268 -22.74 -7.61 -15.76
C VAL A 268 -23.42 -8.57 -16.74
N SER A 269 -24.63 -9.02 -16.44
CA SER A 269 -25.37 -9.93 -17.30
C SER A 269 -25.46 -9.34 -18.71
N LEU A 270 -24.88 -10.06 -19.68
CA LEU A 270 -25.00 -9.76 -21.12
C LEU A 270 -26.28 -10.37 -21.71
N ASP A 271 -27.05 -11.12 -20.91
CA ASP A 271 -28.37 -11.58 -21.32
C ASP A 271 -29.34 -10.39 -21.33
N SER A 272 -29.89 -10.14 -22.52
CA SER A 272 -30.78 -9.04 -22.91
C SER A 272 -32.02 -8.81 -22.03
N SER A 273 -32.23 -9.62 -20.98
CA SER A 273 -33.37 -9.57 -20.07
C SER A 273 -33.04 -9.03 -18.68
N ASP A 274 -31.76 -8.96 -18.29
CA ASP A 274 -31.36 -8.57 -16.94
C ASP A 274 -30.78 -7.15 -16.89
N ASP A 275 -31.12 -6.45 -15.80
CA ASP A 275 -30.73 -5.07 -15.59
C ASP A 275 -29.22 -4.95 -15.32
N PRO A 276 -28.44 -4.18 -16.11
CA PRO A 276 -26.99 -4.02 -15.93
C PRO A 276 -26.58 -3.35 -14.60
N ARG A 277 -27.57 -2.96 -13.79
CA ARG A 277 -27.41 -2.38 -12.45
C ARG A 277 -27.27 -3.43 -11.35
N ASN A 278 -27.61 -4.69 -11.64
CA ASN A 278 -27.53 -5.78 -10.68
C ASN A 278 -26.15 -6.44 -10.67
N PHE A 279 -25.54 -6.54 -9.49
CA PHE A 279 -24.26 -7.22 -9.31
C PHE A 279 -24.50 -8.69 -9.00
N LEU A 280 -24.20 -9.56 -9.97
CA LEU A 280 -24.17 -11.00 -9.74
C LEU A 280 -22.70 -11.42 -9.58
N PHE A 281 -22.36 -11.92 -8.39
CA PHE A 281 -21.08 -12.59 -8.18
C PHE A 281 -21.12 -13.92 -8.94
N THR A 282 -20.13 -14.14 -9.78
CA THR A 282 -20.04 -15.38 -10.54
C THR A 282 -19.60 -16.52 -9.61
N ASP A 283 -20.16 -17.72 -9.82
CA ASP A 283 -19.65 -18.95 -9.21
C ASP A 283 -18.29 -19.31 -9.81
N GLU A 284 -17.23 -18.74 -9.22
CA GLU A 284 -15.84 -18.97 -9.57
C GLU A 284 -15.11 -19.64 -8.42
N GLU A 285 -13.98 -20.28 -8.73
CA GLU A 285 -13.13 -20.85 -7.69
C GLU A 285 -12.71 -19.75 -6.69
N TRP A 286 -12.73 -20.07 -5.40
CA TRP A 286 -12.33 -19.16 -4.33
C TRP A 286 -10.95 -18.51 -4.59
N ALA A 287 -10.02 -19.23 -5.24
CA ALA A 287 -8.72 -18.72 -5.62
C ALA A 287 -8.78 -17.48 -6.54
N SER A 288 -9.78 -17.40 -7.42
CA SER A 288 -10.01 -16.25 -8.30
C SER A 288 -10.36 -14.97 -7.51
N PHE A 289 -11.09 -15.11 -6.40
CA PHE A 289 -11.42 -13.99 -5.50
C PHE A 289 -10.22 -13.54 -4.66
N VAL A 290 -9.37 -14.48 -4.24
CA VAL A 290 -8.18 -14.18 -3.44
C VAL A 290 -7.04 -13.60 -4.28
N ASN A 291 -6.96 -13.93 -5.56
CA ASN A 291 -5.86 -13.52 -6.44
C ASN A 291 -5.60 -11.99 -6.46
N PRO A 292 -6.59 -11.11 -6.70
CA PRO A 292 -6.37 -9.66 -6.64
C PRO A 292 -5.86 -9.17 -5.28
N LEU A 293 -6.35 -9.77 -4.18
CA LEU A 293 -5.90 -9.44 -2.82
C LEU A 293 -4.44 -9.88 -2.59
N ALA A 294 -4.08 -11.07 -3.05
CA ALA A 294 -2.71 -11.58 -2.96
C ALA A 294 -1.73 -10.75 -3.79
N LEU A 295 -2.13 -10.32 -4.99
CA LEU A 295 -1.33 -9.42 -5.83
C LEU A 295 -1.17 -8.04 -5.18
N TYR A 296 -2.20 -7.50 -4.54
CA TYR A 296 -2.09 -6.26 -3.79
C TYR A 296 -1.14 -6.41 -2.60
N LEU A 297 -1.25 -7.50 -1.84
CA LEU A 297 -0.34 -7.79 -0.74
C LEU A 297 1.10 -7.92 -1.24
N LEU A 298 1.31 -8.60 -2.36
CA LEU A 298 2.61 -8.68 -3.02
C LEU A 298 3.13 -7.28 -3.39
N TYR A 299 2.34 -6.46 -4.07
CA TYR A 299 2.70 -5.08 -4.42
C TYR A 299 3.11 -4.27 -3.17
N TYR A 300 2.28 -4.34 -2.13
CA TYR A 300 2.50 -3.63 -0.89
C TYR A 300 3.82 -4.05 -0.21
N MET A 301 4.07 -5.35 -0.09
CA MET A 301 5.29 -5.89 0.51
C MET A 301 6.53 -5.60 -0.35
N LEU A 302 6.43 -5.68 -1.68
CA LEU A 302 7.51 -5.32 -2.60
C LEU A 302 7.95 -3.87 -2.40
N VAL A 303 7.00 -2.93 -2.37
CA VAL A 303 7.31 -1.51 -2.19
C VAL A 303 8.00 -1.26 -0.84
N LEU A 304 7.56 -1.92 0.23
CA LEU A 304 8.17 -1.79 1.56
C LEU A 304 9.59 -2.38 1.59
N GLU A 305 9.81 -3.54 1.00
CA GLU A 305 11.12 -4.20 0.96
C GLU A 305 12.11 -3.43 0.07
N VAL A 306 11.67 -2.99 -1.11
CA VAL A 306 12.45 -2.13 -2.01
C VAL A 306 12.92 -0.88 -1.27
N LYS A 307 12.05 -0.22 -0.50
CA LYS A 307 12.43 0.93 0.34
C LYS A 307 13.38 0.53 1.47
N GLY A 308 13.12 -0.57 2.16
CA GLY A 308 13.98 -1.05 3.26
C GLY A 308 15.40 -1.39 2.79
N LEU A 309 15.53 -1.95 1.58
CA LEU A 309 16.82 -2.37 1.01
C LEU A 309 17.55 -1.24 0.27
N LEU A 310 16.84 -0.28 -0.32
CA LEU A 310 17.43 0.88 -1.02
C LEU A 310 17.73 2.05 -0.09
N GLN A 311 17.12 2.11 1.09
CA GLN A 311 17.56 3.06 2.11
C GLN A 311 19.06 2.84 2.34
N PRO A 312 19.92 3.84 2.12
CA PRO A 312 21.30 3.73 2.53
C PRO A 312 21.23 3.41 4.02
N LEU A 313 21.83 2.29 4.45
CA LEU A 313 22.07 2.01 5.86
C LEU A 313 22.62 3.31 6.42
N SER A 314 21.78 4.08 7.14
CA SER A 314 22.16 5.38 7.66
C SER A 314 23.49 5.12 8.32
N GLN A 315 24.57 5.73 7.82
CA GLN A 315 25.89 5.66 8.41
C GLN A 315 25.63 5.75 9.91
N LYS A 316 25.86 4.64 10.62
CA LYS A 316 25.71 4.55 12.07
C LYS A 316 26.41 5.79 12.57
N LYS A 317 25.64 6.79 13.04
CA LYS A 317 26.14 8.16 13.27
C LYS A 317 27.39 7.95 14.10
N GLN A 318 28.55 8.15 13.46
CA GLN A 318 29.83 7.82 14.07
C GLN A 318 29.84 8.63 15.35
N GLY A 319 29.78 7.94 16.50
CA GLY A 319 29.81 8.61 17.79
C GLY A 319 31.05 9.50 17.85
N PRO A 320 31.08 10.51 18.73
CA PRO A 320 32.22 11.42 18.88
C PRO A 320 33.58 10.67 18.93
N PHE A 321 33.57 9.46 19.51
CA PHE A 321 34.71 8.54 19.60
C PHE A 321 35.25 8.03 18.25
N SER A 322 34.40 7.70 17.27
CA SER A 322 34.86 7.21 15.96
C SER A 322 35.46 8.30 15.06
N ARG A 323 35.17 9.58 15.31
CA ARG A 323 35.89 10.71 14.68
C ARG A 323 37.30 10.89 15.26
N LEU A 324 37.48 10.60 16.56
CA LEU A 324 38.80 10.61 17.20
C LEU A 324 39.69 9.48 16.67
N GLU A 325 39.13 8.30 16.45
CA GLU A 325 39.90 7.13 15.96
C GLU A 325 40.45 7.31 14.52
N GLY A 326 39.70 8.03 13.67
CA GLY A 326 40.17 8.49 12.35
C GLY A 326 41.23 9.60 12.42
N SER A 327 41.22 10.43 13.48
CA SER A 327 42.18 11.51 13.67
C SER A 327 43.51 11.04 14.28
N PHE A 328 43.51 9.94 15.04
CA PHE A 328 44.73 9.35 15.59
C PHE A 328 45.47 8.45 14.60
N SER A 329 44.78 7.92 13.59
CA SER A 329 45.36 7.07 12.55
C SER A 329 46.08 7.86 11.43
N GLY A 330 45.84 9.17 11.31
CA GLY A 330 46.55 10.08 10.41
C GLY A 330 47.60 10.93 11.11
N GLN A 331 48.80 11.02 10.53
CA GLN A 331 49.99 11.84 10.88
C GLN A 331 50.52 11.74 12.34
N LEU A 332 49.69 11.87 13.36
CA LEU A 332 50.04 11.82 14.78
C LEU A 332 50.42 10.40 15.24
N GLY A 333 49.71 9.37 14.77
CA GLY A 333 50.05 7.96 15.06
C GLY A 333 51.41 7.54 14.50
N ARG A 334 51.76 8.03 13.29
CA ARG A 334 53.10 7.84 12.70
C ARG A 334 54.18 8.55 13.51
N GLN A 335 53.91 9.76 14.02
CA GLN A 335 54.87 10.48 14.86
C GLN A 335 55.06 9.86 16.25
N MET A 336 54.00 9.35 16.90
CA MET A 336 54.15 8.64 18.18
C MET A 336 54.89 7.31 18.02
N SER A 337 54.59 6.53 16.97
CA SER A 337 55.31 5.29 16.67
C SER A 337 56.81 5.53 16.44
N GLN A 338 57.17 6.58 15.68
CA GLN A 338 58.58 6.96 15.47
C GLN A 338 59.27 7.43 16.76
N ARG A 339 58.58 8.16 17.64
CA ARG A 339 59.15 8.61 18.93
C ARG A 339 59.34 7.47 19.93
N LEU A 340 58.43 6.49 19.96
CA LEU A 340 58.55 5.31 20.82
C LEU A 340 59.65 4.37 20.31
N SER A 341 59.77 4.17 19.00
CA SER A 341 60.86 3.40 18.40
C SER A 341 62.24 4.03 18.68
N ARG A 342 62.38 5.36 18.58
CA ARG A 342 63.63 6.06 18.95
C ARG A 342 63.99 5.92 20.42
N ARG A 343 63.01 5.93 21.34
CA ARG A 343 63.26 5.73 22.77
C ARG A 343 63.66 4.29 23.12
N GLN A 344 63.13 3.30 22.41
CA GLN A 344 63.52 1.90 22.59
C GLN A 344 64.94 1.63 22.07
N LEU A 345 65.32 2.21 20.92
CA LEU A 345 66.70 2.12 20.40
C LEU A 345 67.73 2.79 21.33
N MET A 346 67.38 3.93 21.93
CA MET A 346 68.25 4.61 22.91
C MET A 346 68.45 3.80 24.20
N ARG A 347 67.47 2.97 24.61
CA ARG A 347 67.60 2.09 25.78
C ARG A 347 68.40 0.82 25.51
N SER A 348 68.51 0.39 24.25
CA SER A 348 69.27 -0.80 23.85
C SER A 348 70.76 -0.51 23.59
N ALA A 349 71.16 0.76 23.54
CA ALA A 349 72.55 1.18 23.29
C ALA A 349 73.32 1.49 24.60
N THR A 350 72.71 1.28 25.76
CA THR A 350 73.30 1.53 27.09
C THR A 350 73.39 0.29 27.97
N THR A 351 73.56 -0.89 27.37
CA THR A 351 73.89 -2.14 28.08
C THR A 351 75.07 -2.80 27.41
#